data_AF-A0A8H7A3V4-F1
#
_entry.id   AF-A0A8H7A3V4-F1
#
_cell.length_a   1.000
_cell.length_b   1.000
_cell.length_c   1.000
_cell.angle_alpha   90.00
_cell.angle_beta   90.00
_cell.angle_gamma   90.00
#
_symmetry.space_group_name_H-M   'P 1'
#
loop_
_entity.id
_entity.type
_entity.pdbx_description
1 polymer ?
#
loop_
_entity_poly.entity_id
_entity_poly.type
_entity_poly.pdbx_seq_one_letter_code
_entity_poly.pdbx_strand_id
1 'polypeptide(L)'
;MAIRVCVDKFGRPSGRTGPVGLLSYKEPTHPLLVKLIICPPHTDGHTRPLNTQLNRSAHWMLAWDIGFTGSGNVAQRRFQIIPEELPTGEDHLTNWGGLIVADNPEDHPERIYISIKDKMTFSQRQVLGEIADGMPVRRPGNGWNGQDWCLEVLAEVQSGESWKMKNFAALLSWLYLPL
;
A
#
# COMPACT_ATOMS: atom_id res chain seq x y z
N MET A 1 -8.54 -24.32 -8.80
CA MET A 1 -7.10 -24.11 -8.52
C MET A 1 -6.98 -23.57 -7.12
N ALA A 2 -6.31 -24.27 -6.19
CA ALA A 2 -6.29 -23.89 -4.78
C ALA A 2 -5.32 -22.73 -4.54
N ILE A 3 -5.83 -21.61 -4.00
CA ILE A 3 -5.04 -20.44 -3.61
C ILE A 3 -4.21 -20.83 -2.37
N ARG A 4 -2.88 -20.86 -2.49
CA ARG A 4 -1.99 -21.09 -1.35
C ARG A 4 -1.59 -19.75 -0.73
N VAL A 5 -2.11 -19.48 0.47
CA VAL A 5 -1.70 -18.35 1.32
C VAL A 5 -0.26 -18.59 1.78
N CYS A 6 0.62 -17.58 1.74
CA CYS A 6 1.89 -17.64 2.46
C CYS A 6 1.59 -17.37 3.94
N VAL A 7 1.38 -18.44 4.71
CA VAL A 7 0.95 -18.36 6.11
C VAL A 7 2.12 -18.01 7.06
N ASP A 8 3.36 -18.12 6.60
CA ASP A 8 4.53 -17.81 7.43
C ASP A 8 4.75 -16.29 7.51
N LYS A 9 4.40 -15.71 8.66
CA LYS A 9 4.72 -14.32 9.09
C LYS A 9 4.36 -13.22 8.08
N PHE A 10 3.23 -13.33 7.38
CA PHE A 10 2.80 -12.36 6.35
C PHE A 10 3.82 -12.18 5.23
N GLY A 11 4.52 -13.27 4.89
CA GLY A 11 5.62 -13.26 3.94
C GLY A 11 6.90 -12.66 4.51
N ARG A 12 7.17 -12.65 5.82
CA ARG A 12 8.49 -12.19 6.30
C ARG A 12 9.50 -13.34 6.25
N PRO A 13 10.52 -13.31 5.37
CA PRO A 13 11.51 -14.37 5.30
C PRO A 13 12.30 -14.48 6.61
N SER A 14 12.57 -15.71 7.05
CA SER A 14 13.30 -15.95 8.28
C SER A 14 14.73 -15.39 8.20
N GLY A 15 15.17 -14.66 9.23
CA GLY A 15 16.53 -14.11 9.31
C GLY A 15 16.77 -12.83 8.51
N ARG A 16 15.76 -12.23 7.84
CA ARG A 16 15.91 -10.91 7.21
C ARG A 16 15.57 -9.76 8.16
N THR A 17 16.37 -8.70 8.06
CA THR A 17 16.05 -7.40 8.64
C THR A 17 15.00 -6.69 7.78
N GLY A 18 14.09 -5.96 8.42
CA GLY A 18 13.12 -5.14 7.70
C GLY A 18 13.79 -3.98 6.93
N PRO A 19 12.97 -3.15 6.26
CA PRO A 19 13.44 -1.98 5.53
C PRO A 19 14.32 -1.08 6.41
N VAL A 20 15.39 -0.53 5.83
CA VAL A 20 16.28 0.42 6.49
C VAL A 20 15.72 1.85 6.41
N GLY A 21 16.20 2.74 7.27
CA GLY A 21 15.82 4.16 7.24
C GLY A 21 14.43 4.47 7.80
N LEU A 22 13.86 3.56 8.61
CA LEU A 22 12.59 3.78 9.27
C LEU A 22 12.71 4.85 10.37
N LEU A 23 11.72 5.74 10.42
CA LEU A 23 11.65 6.81 11.39
C LEU A 23 10.84 6.40 12.63
N SER A 24 11.06 7.08 13.74
CA SER A 24 10.24 6.96 14.95
C SER A 24 9.46 8.26 15.17
N TYR A 25 8.15 8.20 14.94
CA TYR A 25 7.24 9.33 15.10
C TYR A 25 6.04 8.93 15.97
N LYS A 26 5.56 9.88 16.78
CA LYS A 26 4.30 9.72 17.48
C LYS A 26 3.16 9.98 16.48
N GLU A 27 2.29 8.99 16.32
CA GLU A 27 1.09 9.11 15.48
C GLU A 27 0.18 10.25 16.00
N PRO A 28 -0.20 11.22 15.16
CA PRO A 28 -1.05 12.33 15.58
C PRO A 28 -2.46 11.86 15.98
N THR A 29 -3.06 12.42 17.01
CA THR A 29 -4.41 12.02 17.43
C THR A 29 -5.54 12.73 16.66
N HIS A 30 -5.23 13.81 15.94
CA HIS A 30 -6.22 14.55 15.16
C HIS A 30 -6.59 13.80 13.86
N PRO A 31 -7.74 14.14 13.23
CA PRO A 31 -8.15 13.49 11.99
C PRO A 31 -7.21 13.82 10.83
N LEU A 32 -6.78 12.79 10.08
CA LEU A 32 -5.85 12.89 8.96
C LEU A 32 -6.47 12.37 7.66
N LEU A 33 -6.01 12.90 6.53
CA LEU A 33 -6.35 12.39 5.21
C LEU A 33 -5.55 11.11 4.93
N VAL A 34 -6.24 10.00 4.69
CA VAL A 34 -5.62 8.75 4.23
C VAL A 34 -5.75 8.65 2.71
N LYS A 35 -4.66 8.25 2.07
CA LYS A 35 -4.50 8.19 0.63
C LYS A 35 -4.15 6.77 0.19
N LEU A 36 -4.73 6.32 -0.91
CA LEU A 36 -4.14 5.30 -1.78
C LEU A 36 -3.16 6.02 -2.71
N ILE A 37 -1.90 5.62 -2.67
CA ILE A 37 -0.85 6.15 -3.55
C ILE A 37 -0.56 5.08 -4.60
N ILE A 38 -0.60 5.50 -5.86
CA ILE A 38 -0.24 4.66 -7.01
C ILE A 38 1.09 5.18 -7.55
N CYS A 39 2.08 4.31 -7.56
CA CYS A 39 3.37 4.52 -8.20
C CYS A 39 3.35 3.77 -9.55
N PRO A 40 3.18 4.48 -10.68
CA PRO A 40 3.34 3.90 -12.00
C PRO A 40 4.69 3.16 -12.13
N PRO A 41 4.77 2.10 -12.95
CA PRO A 41 6.06 1.50 -13.26
C PRO A 41 6.96 2.54 -13.90
N HIS A 42 8.24 2.55 -13.53
CA HIS A 42 9.23 3.42 -14.15
C HIS A 42 9.28 3.10 -15.66
N THR A 43 8.85 4.05 -16.50
CA THR A 43 8.97 3.92 -17.94
C THR A 43 10.19 4.71 -18.38
N ASP A 44 11.18 4.04 -18.95
CA ASP A 44 12.44 4.61 -19.42
C ASP A 44 12.22 5.57 -20.62
N GLY A 45 11.66 6.77 -20.35
CA GLY A 45 11.55 7.86 -21.32
C GLY A 45 10.43 7.76 -22.36
N HIS A 46 9.61 6.70 -22.33
CA HIS A 46 8.42 6.59 -23.17
C HIS A 46 7.16 6.69 -22.31
N THR A 47 6.65 7.92 -22.15
CA THR A 47 5.32 8.21 -21.61
C THR A 47 4.28 7.51 -22.48
N ARG A 48 3.93 6.27 -22.13
CA ARG A 48 2.69 5.68 -22.65
C ARG A 48 1.54 6.55 -22.12
N PRO A 49 0.59 6.95 -22.97
CA PRO A 49 -0.57 7.70 -22.52
C PRO A 49 -1.30 6.90 -21.43
N LEU A 50 -1.79 7.63 -20.44
CA LEU A 50 -2.54 7.15 -19.26
C LEU A 50 -3.92 6.55 -19.63
N ASN A 51 -4.08 6.01 -20.85
CA ASN A 51 -5.33 5.47 -21.39
C ASN A 51 -5.35 3.94 -21.50
N THR A 52 -4.35 3.23 -20.97
CA THR A 52 -4.37 1.76 -20.92
C THR A 52 -4.56 1.34 -19.48
N GLN A 53 -5.59 0.51 -19.25
CA GLN A 53 -5.91 -0.21 -18.01
C GLN A 53 -4.73 -0.25 -17.03
N LEU A 54 -4.96 0.21 -15.79
CA LEU A 54 -4.00 0.19 -14.68
C LEU A 54 -3.03 -0.98 -14.82
N ASN A 55 -1.83 -0.69 -15.33
CA ASN A 55 -0.84 -1.72 -15.58
C ASN A 55 -0.64 -2.45 -14.24
N ARG A 56 -0.79 -3.77 -14.25
CA ARG A 56 -0.58 -4.63 -13.07
C ARG A 56 0.85 -4.53 -12.53
N SER A 57 1.73 -3.82 -13.23
CA SER A 57 3.07 -3.40 -12.78
C SER A 57 3.10 -2.16 -11.87
N ALA A 58 1.99 -1.43 -11.69
CA ALA A 58 1.98 -0.27 -10.78
C ALA A 58 2.00 -0.74 -9.32
N HIS A 59 2.81 -0.08 -8.50
CA HIS A 59 2.91 -0.34 -7.07
C HIS A 59 1.90 0.51 -6.29
N TRP A 60 1.17 -0.12 -5.38
CA TRP A 60 0.10 0.53 -4.60
C TRP A 60 0.46 0.49 -3.12
N MET A 61 0.13 1.58 -2.41
CA MET A 61 0.33 1.68 -0.97
C MET A 61 -0.75 2.55 -0.32
N LEU A 62 -1.07 2.25 0.93
CA LEU A 62 -1.93 3.08 1.76
C LEU A 62 -1.07 3.95 2.66
N ALA A 63 -1.33 5.25 2.71
CA ALA A 63 -0.48 6.15 3.47
C ALA A 63 -1.19 7.41 3.97
N TRP A 64 -0.63 8.00 5.03
CA TRP A 64 -1.01 9.32 5.51
C TRP A 64 0.17 10.06 6.13
N ASP A 65 0.10 11.38 6.04
CA ASP A 65 1.18 12.26 6.45
C ASP A 65 1.05 12.50 7.97
N ILE A 66 2.10 12.22 8.72
CA ILE A 66 2.12 12.29 10.20
C ILE A 66 2.99 13.43 10.74
N GLY A 67 3.64 14.20 9.85
CA GLY A 67 4.43 15.36 10.21
C GLY A 67 5.51 15.65 9.17
N PHE A 68 6.59 16.28 9.62
CA PHE A 68 7.77 16.59 8.81
C PHE A 68 9.04 16.10 9.51
N THR A 69 10.04 15.74 8.72
CA THR A 69 11.40 15.45 9.19
C THR A 69 12.15 16.74 9.50
N GLY A 70 13.25 16.63 10.25
CA GLY A 70 14.16 17.76 10.47
C GLY A 70 14.78 18.33 9.19
N SER A 71 14.76 17.54 8.10
CA SER A 71 15.21 17.96 6.76
C SER A 71 14.09 18.57 5.90
N GLY A 72 12.86 18.68 6.42
CA GLY A 72 11.71 19.24 5.69
C GLY A 72 10.93 18.24 4.85
N ASN A 73 11.33 16.97 4.77
CA ASN A 73 10.56 15.93 4.07
C ASN A 73 9.27 15.59 4.84
N VAL A 74 8.26 15.10 4.14
CA VAL A 74 7.02 14.64 4.79
C VAL A 74 7.32 13.33 5.53
N ALA A 75 7.04 13.26 6.82
CA ALA A 75 7.03 12.01 7.55
C ALA A 75 5.69 11.31 7.28
N GLN A 76 5.72 10.09 6.77
CA GLN A 76 4.54 9.38 6.30
C GLN A 76 4.43 8.00 6.96
N ARG A 77 3.25 7.67 7.49
CA ARG A 77 2.89 6.30 7.86
C ARG A 77 2.41 5.57 6.60
N ARG A 78 3.00 4.42 6.28
CA ARG A 78 2.79 3.71 5.01
C ARG A 78 2.58 2.21 5.23
N PHE A 79 1.65 1.63 4.49
CA PHE A 79 1.39 0.20 4.42
C PHE A 79 1.44 -0.24 2.97
N GLN A 80 2.25 -1.25 2.70
CA GLN A 80 2.50 -1.78 1.36
C GLN A 80 3.08 -3.19 1.49
N ILE A 81 2.87 -4.01 0.46
CA ILE A 81 3.68 -5.21 0.27
C ILE A 81 4.89 -4.87 -0.61
N ILE A 82 6.06 -5.37 -0.26
CA ILE A 82 7.29 -5.08 -0.99
C ILE A 82 7.70 -6.34 -1.76
N PRO A 83 7.91 -6.26 -3.10
CA PRO A 83 8.53 -7.34 -3.85
C PRO A 83 9.99 -7.47 -3.44
N GLU A 84 10.40 -8.68 -3.12
CA GLU A 84 11.76 -9.03 -2.73
C GLU A 84 12.20 -10.30 -3.45
N GLU A 85 13.45 -10.36 -3.85
CA GLU A 85 14.08 -11.60 -4.31
C GLU A 85 14.69 -12.32 -3.11
N LEU A 86 14.34 -13.59 -2.91
CA LEU A 86 14.95 -14.43 -1.87
C LEU A 86 16.36 -14.89 -2.32
N PRO A 87 17.25 -15.30 -1.39
CA PRO A 87 18.55 -15.87 -1.78
C PRO A 87 18.47 -17.10 -2.69
N THR A 88 17.30 -17.76 -2.73
CA THR A 88 16.98 -18.86 -3.64
C THR A 88 16.70 -18.41 -5.08
N GLY A 89 16.62 -17.10 -5.35
CA GLY A 89 16.20 -16.53 -6.64
C GLY A 89 14.69 -16.55 -6.85
N GLU A 90 13.91 -16.90 -5.83
CA GLU A 90 12.45 -16.90 -5.90
C GLU A 90 11.89 -15.50 -5.63
N ASP A 91 10.98 -15.06 -6.50
CA ASP A 91 10.17 -13.87 -6.27
C ASP A 91 9.30 -14.05 -5.03
N HIS A 92 9.25 -13.00 -4.22
CA HIS A 92 8.54 -13.02 -2.97
C HIS A 92 7.91 -11.65 -2.68
N LEU A 93 6.80 -11.65 -1.94
CA LEU A 93 6.12 -10.42 -1.51
C LEU A 93 6.06 -10.42 0.02
N THR A 94 6.43 -9.29 0.62
CA THR A 94 6.49 -9.16 2.08
C THR A 94 5.61 -8.03 2.59
N ASN A 95 4.76 -8.33 3.58
CA ASN A 95 4.10 -7.33 4.39
C ASN A 95 4.95 -7.03 5.63
N TRP A 96 5.68 -5.92 5.60
CA TRP A 96 6.49 -5.44 6.73
C TRP A 96 5.67 -4.74 7.81
N GLY A 97 4.36 -4.62 7.61
CA GLY A 97 3.46 -3.84 8.44
C GLY A 97 3.61 -2.34 8.24
N GLY A 98 3.06 -1.56 9.17
CA GLY A 98 3.09 -0.11 9.10
C GLY A 98 4.49 0.44 9.28
N LEU A 99 5.00 1.04 8.21
CA LEU A 99 6.30 1.69 8.14
C LEU A 99 6.13 3.19 8.38
N ILE A 100 7.16 3.83 8.94
CA ILE A 100 7.25 5.29 8.96
C ILE A 100 8.47 5.68 8.13
N VAL A 101 8.23 6.44 7.06
CA VAL A 101 9.25 6.81 6.07
C VAL A 101 9.26 8.32 5.85
N ALA A 102 10.41 8.85 5.44
CA ALA A 102 10.47 10.18 4.84
C ALA A 102 10.02 10.07 3.37
N ASP A 103 9.15 10.97 2.95
CA ASP A 103 8.67 11.08 1.57
C ASP A 103 8.87 12.51 1.08
N ASN A 104 9.36 12.65 -0.15
CA ASN A 104 9.41 13.92 -0.85
C ASN A 104 8.59 13.77 -2.15
N PRO A 105 7.36 14.33 -2.20
CA PRO A 105 6.50 14.22 -3.38
C PRO A 105 7.13 14.78 -4.66
N GLU A 106 8.07 15.73 -4.54
CA GLU A 106 8.76 16.33 -5.69
C GLU A 106 9.73 15.35 -6.37
N ASP A 107 10.23 14.35 -5.64
CA ASP A 107 11.11 13.31 -6.20
C ASP A 107 10.33 12.30 -7.05
N HIS A 108 9.01 12.30 -6.95
CA HIS A 108 8.12 11.33 -7.59
C HIS A 108 6.84 11.98 -8.14
N PRO A 109 6.97 12.93 -9.09
CA PRO A 109 5.85 13.69 -9.64
C PRO A 109 4.84 12.81 -10.41
N GLU A 110 5.24 11.60 -10.81
CA GLU A 110 4.40 10.63 -11.50
C GLU A 110 3.36 9.94 -10.60
N ARG A 111 3.51 10.06 -9.27
CA ARG A 111 2.62 9.40 -8.31
C ARG A 111 1.22 9.99 -8.35
N ILE A 112 0.22 9.11 -8.29
CA ILE A 112 -1.19 9.48 -8.21
C ILE A 112 -1.65 9.28 -6.76
N TYR A 113 -2.30 10.30 -6.20
CA TYR A 113 -2.80 10.29 -4.83
C TYR A 113 -4.33 10.31 -4.83
N ILE A 114 -4.95 9.24 -4.33
CA ILE A 114 -6.40 9.09 -4.24
C ILE A 114 -6.80 9.12 -2.77
N SER A 115 -7.60 10.10 -2.37
CA SER A 115 -8.22 10.09 -1.04
C SER A 115 -9.22 8.94 -0.94
N ILE A 116 -9.05 8.06 0.05
CA ILE A 116 -10.00 6.96 0.31
C ILE A 116 -11.18 7.43 1.20
N LYS A 117 -10.99 8.51 1.95
CA LYS A 117 -11.96 9.17 2.84
C LYS A 117 -11.45 10.57 3.18
N ASP A 118 -12.35 11.53 3.45
CA ASP A 118 -12.00 12.93 3.74
C ASP A 118 -10.99 13.07 4.89
N LYS A 119 -11.37 12.61 6.08
CA LYS A 119 -10.46 12.47 7.22
C LYS A 119 -10.84 11.23 8.02
N MET A 120 -9.82 10.52 8.48
CA MET A 120 -9.95 9.40 9.39
C MET A 120 -9.50 9.83 10.77
N THR A 121 -10.30 9.51 11.79
CA THR A 121 -9.92 9.69 13.20
C THR A 121 -8.73 8.80 13.53
N PHE A 122 -8.08 9.06 14.67
CA PHE A 122 -7.01 8.20 15.17
C PHE A 122 -7.46 6.73 15.31
N SER A 123 -8.62 6.48 15.92
CA SER A 123 -9.17 5.13 16.07
C SER A 123 -9.40 4.42 14.73
N GLN A 124 -9.95 5.12 13.73
CA GLN A 124 -10.15 4.56 12.40
C GLN A 124 -8.82 4.22 11.73
N ARG A 125 -7.78 5.05 11.91
CA ARG A 125 -6.44 4.74 11.38
C ARG A 125 -5.77 3.58 12.11
N GLN A 126 -6.02 3.41 13.41
CA GLN A 126 -5.57 2.22 14.14
C GLN A 126 -6.20 0.95 13.58
N VAL A 127 -7.53 0.94 13.39
CA VAL A 127 -8.23 -0.22 12.81
C VAL A 127 -7.73 -0.53 11.40
N LEU A 128 -7.57 0.48 10.53
CA LEU A 128 -6.96 0.29 9.21
C LEU A 128 -5.55 -0.29 9.32
N GLY A 129 -4.74 0.21 10.24
CA GLY A 129 -3.38 -0.26 10.45
C GLY A 129 -3.31 -1.70 10.95
N GLU A 130 -4.18 -2.08 11.88
CA GLU A 130 -4.27 -3.44 12.41
C GLU A 130 -4.69 -4.44 11.32
N ILE A 131 -5.69 -4.08 10.51
CA ILE A 131 -6.11 -4.90 9.36
C ILE A 131 -4.99 -5.02 8.34
N ALA A 132 -4.33 -3.91 7.99
CA ALA A 132 -3.22 -3.91 7.06
C ALA A 132 -2.03 -4.75 7.57
N ASP A 133 -1.65 -4.61 8.85
CA ASP A 133 -0.57 -5.39 9.47
C ASP A 133 -0.89 -6.90 9.49
N GLY A 134 -2.15 -7.26 9.71
CA GLY A 134 -2.62 -8.64 9.74
C GLY A 134 -2.98 -9.24 8.38
N MET A 135 -2.98 -8.45 7.29
CA MET A 135 -3.40 -8.94 5.98
C MET A 135 -2.34 -9.88 5.39
N PRO A 136 -2.67 -11.16 5.11
CA PRO A 136 -1.73 -12.11 4.56
C PRO A 136 -1.26 -11.73 3.15
N VAL A 137 -0.08 -12.23 2.82
CA VAL A 137 0.49 -12.12 1.48
C VAL A 137 0.29 -13.44 0.73
N ARG A 138 -0.06 -13.36 -0.55
CA ARG A 138 -0.16 -14.53 -1.43
C ARG A 138 1.12 -14.69 -2.22
N ARG A 139 1.43 -15.93 -2.63
CA ARG A 139 2.63 -16.21 -3.42
C ARG A 139 2.61 -15.45 -4.76
N PRO A 140 3.73 -14.84 -5.17
CA PRO A 140 3.90 -14.29 -6.51
C PRO A 140 3.66 -15.35 -7.59
N GLY A 141 3.14 -14.93 -8.76
CA GLY A 141 2.95 -15.81 -9.93
C GLY A 141 1.52 -16.29 -10.19
N ASN A 142 0.56 -16.01 -9.31
CA ASN A 142 -0.88 -16.22 -9.56
C ASN A 142 -1.60 -14.94 -10.08
N GLY A 143 -0.83 -13.92 -10.45
CA GLY A 143 -1.33 -12.60 -10.82
C GLY A 143 -1.59 -11.67 -9.64
N TRP A 144 -1.53 -12.14 -8.38
CA TRP A 144 -1.76 -11.32 -7.18
C TRP A 144 -0.58 -10.40 -6.87
N ASN A 145 -0.85 -9.12 -6.60
CA ASN A 145 0.16 -8.08 -6.37
C ASN A 145 -0.26 -7.06 -5.29
N GLY A 146 0.49 -5.95 -5.17
CA GLY A 146 0.21 -4.91 -4.18
C GLY A 146 -1.11 -4.18 -4.38
N GLN A 147 -1.67 -4.21 -5.59
CA GLN A 147 -2.99 -3.65 -5.88
C GLN A 147 -4.06 -4.51 -5.21
N ASP A 148 -4.03 -5.83 -5.44
CA ASP A 148 -4.99 -6.77 -4.84
C ASP A 148 -4.91 -6.75 -3.32
N TRP A 149 -3.70 -6.68 -2.77
CA TRP A 149 -3.51 -6.55 -1.33
C TRP A 149 -4.15 -5.28 -0.76
N CYS A 150 -3.94 -4.12 -1.40
CA CYS A 150 -4.57 -2.87 -0.95
C CYS A 150 -6.11 -2.97 -1.02
N LEU A 151 -6.65 -3.63 -2.04
CA LEU A 151 -8.08 -3.80 -2.21
C LEU A 151 -8.67 -4.74 -1.16
N GLU A 152 -7.99 -5.85 -0.84
CA GLU A 152 -8.38 -6.76 0.25
C GLU A 152 -8.39 -6.02 1.59
N VAL A 153 -7.37 -5.20 1.88
CA VAL A 153 -7.33 -4.35 3.10
C VAL A 153 -8.52 -3.40 3.15
N LEU A 154 -8.79 -2.67 2.07
CA LEU A 154 -9.90 -1.71 2.02
C LEU A 154 -11.26 -2.41 2.11
N ALA A 155 -11.43 -3.57 1.48
CA ALA A 155 -12.65 -4.38 1.54
C ALA A 155 -12.93 -4.86 2.97
N GLU A 156 -11.91 -5.36 3.66
CA GLU A 156 -12.03 -5.84 5.04
C GLU A 156 -12.47 -4.70 5.97
N VAL A 157 -11.81 -3.54 5.85
CA VAL A 157 -12.15 -2.31 6.60
C VAL A 157 -13.61 -1.89 6.36
N GLN A 158 -14.11 -2.00 5.12
CA GLN A 158 -15.50 -1.66 4.82
C GLN A 158 -16.50 -2.61 5.45
N SER A 159 -16.12 -3.88 5.61
CA SER A 159 -17.01 -4.91 6.15
C SER A 159 -17.14 -4.84 7.68
N GLY A 160 -16.08 -4.42 8.37
CA GLY A 160 -15.99 -4.41 9.84
C GLY A 160 -16.54 -3.15 10.52
N GLU A 161 -16.69 -2.04 9.81
CA GLU A 161 -17.17 -0.78 10.38
C GLU A 161 -18.14 -0.03 9.43
N SER A 162 -18.92 0.94 9.94
CA SER A 162 -19.82 1.78 9.11
C SER A 162 -19.05 2.80 8.26
N TRP A 163 -18.16 2.34 7.39
CA TRP A 163 -17.30 3.21 6.59
C TRP A 163 -17.96 3.50 5.26
N LYS A 164 -18.25 4.77 5.02
CA LYS A 164 -18.48 5.26 3.66
C LYS A 164 -17.13 5.69 3.09
N MET A 165 -16.41 4.74 2.48
CA MET A 165 -15.26 5.10 1.66
C MET A 165 -15.74 5.84 0.42
N LYS A 166 -15.03 6.92 0.06
CA LYS A 166 -15.25 7.58 -1.21
C LYS A 166 -14.64 6.69 -2.30
N ASN A 167 -15.33 6.59 -3.43
CA ASN A 167 -14.79 5.96 -4.63
C ASN A 167 -14.47 4.46 -4.50
N PHE A 168 -14.89 3.73 -3.46
CA PHE A 168 -14.59 2.29 -3.35
C PHE A 168 -15.20 1.48 -4.51
N ALA A 169 -16.47 1.74 -4.84
CA ALA A 169 -17.11 1.14 -6.01
C ALA A 169 -16.44 1.55 -7.34
N ALA A 170 -15.88 2.76 -7.40
CA ALA A 170 -15.10 3.20 -8.55
C ALA A 170 -13.72 2.51 -8.61
N LEU A 171 -13.03 2.37 -7.48
CA LEU A 171 -11.77 1.61 -7.39
C LEU A 171 -11.98 0.15 -7.81
N LEU A 172 -13.09 -0.48 -7.37
CA LEU A 172 -13.48 -1.81 -7.82
C LEU A 172 -13.83 -1.85 -9.32
N SER A 173 -14.58 -0.89 -9.84
CA SER A 173 -14.95 -0.88 -11.25
C SER A 173 -13.76 -0.68 -12.19
N TRP A 174 -12.69 -0.04 -11.72
CA TRP A 174 -11.46 0.13 -12.50
C TRP A 174 -10.65 -1.16 -12.68
N LEU A 175 -10.93 -2.21 -11.88
CA LEU A 175 -10.25 -3.51 -11.98
C LEU A 175 -11.00 -4.54 -12.82
N TYR A 176 -12.32 -4.37 -12.96
CA TYR A 176 -13.23 -5.38 -13.54
C TYR A 176 -13.88 -4.96 -14.86
N LEU A 177 -13.38 -3.92 -15.53
CA LEU A 177 -13.79 -3.66 -16.91
C LEU A 177 -13.26 -4.79 -17.81
N PRO A 178 -14.14 -5.51 -18.53
CA PRO A 178 -13.71 -6.59 -19.42
C PRO A 178 -12.84 -6.02 -20.54
N LEU A 179 -11.83 -6.81 -20.92
CA LEU A 179 -10.98 -6.61 -22.10
C LEU A 179 -11.80 -6.51 -23.39
#